data_AF-A0A542Y8C0-F1
#
_entry.id   AF-A0A542Y8C0-F1
#
_cell.length_a   1.000
_cell.length_b   1.000
_cell.length_c   1.000
_cell.angle_alpha   90.00
_cell.angle_beta   90.00
_cell.angle_gamma   90.00
#
_symmetry.space_group_name_H-M   'P 1'
#
loop_
_entity.id
_entity.type
_entity.pdbx_description
1 polymer ?
#
loop_
_entity_poly.entity_id
_entity_poly.type
_entity_poly.pdbx_seq_one_letter_code
_entity_poly.pdbx_strand_id
1 'polypeptide(L)'
;MLAHPNRELGLPPEPRLPADPALSQWGDSSLAADIHGVLSGAGEVTSLLTAAIDREPDPVRAARAVLARTACADLCRRLKEAAAAQSPETLGALLIEMDNLCTEVSELELLVEDH
;
A
#
# COMPACT_ATOMS: atom_id res chain seq x y z
N MET A 1 19.68 -33.74 -15.46
CA MET A 1 18.62 -33.95 -14.45
C MET A 1 19.04 -33.18 -13.21
N LEU A 2 18.54 -31.96 -13.04
CA LEU A 2 18.78 -31.15 -11.84
C LEU A 2 17.46 -31.07 -11.07
N ALA A 3 17.47 -31.61 -9.86
CA ALA A 3 16.33 -31.59 -8.96
C ALA A 3 16.17 -30.19 -8.37
N HIS A 4 14.96 -29.61 -8.49
CA HIS A 4 14.58 -28.41 -7.75
C HIS A 4 14.15 -28.81 -6.33
N PRO A 5 14.77 -28.28 -5.26
CA PRO A 5 14.48 -28.70 -3.88
C PRO A 5 13.25 -28.03 -3.24
N ASN A 6 12.44 -27.27 -3.98
CA ASN A 6 11.34 -26.47 -3.39
C ASN A 6 9.99 -27.20 -3.25
N ARG A 7 9.97 -28.51 -2.98
CA ARG A 7 8.72 -29.30 -2.93
C ARG A 7 8.25 -29.73 -1.53
N GLU A 8 8.88 -29.30 -0.44
CA GLU A 8 8.66 -29.91 0.89
C GLU A 8 8.13 -28.98 1.99
N LEU A 9 7.70 -27.77 1.69
CA LEU A 9 6.97 -26.95 2.66
C LEU A 9 5.56 -26.73 2.12
N GLY A 10 4.61 -27.52 2.64
CA GLY A 10 3.17 -27.40 2.38
C GLY A 10 2.57 -26.10 2.95
N LEU A 11 3.21 -24.97 2.69
CA LEU A 11 2.67 -23.65 2.95
C LEU A 11 1.59 -23.38 1.91
N PRO A 12 0.41 -22.88 2.32
CA PRO A 12 -0.58 -22.42 1.35
C PRO A 12 0.10 -21.37 0.45
N PRO A 13 -0.11 -21.40 -0.88
CA PRO A 13 0.35 -20.32 -1.72
C PRO A 13 -0.19 -19.02 -1.13
N GLU A 14 0.71 -18.08 -0.83
CA GLU A 14 0.35 -16.74 -0.36
C GLU A 14 -0.82 -16.22 -1.20
N PRO A 15 -1.80 -15.52 -0.61
CA PRO A 15 -2.92 -14.98 -1.35
C PRO A 15 -2.37 -14.07 -2.44
N ARG A 16 -2.29 -14.60 -3.66
CA ARG A 16 -1.88 -13.86 -4.84
C ARG A 16 -2.99 -12.86 -5.08
N LEU A 17 -2.80 -11.65 -4.58
CA LEU A 17 -3.54 -10.48 -5.03
C LEU A 17 -3.58 -10.52 -6.56
N PRO A 18 -4.72 -10.17 -7.19
CA PRO A 18 -4.81 -10.18 -8.64
C PRO A 18 -3.63 -9.41 -9.20
N ALA A 19 -2.80 -10.08 -10.01
CA ALA A 19 -1.64 -9.49 -10.63
C ALA A 19 -2.13 -8.29 -11.44
N ASP A 20 -1.79 -7.08 -10.99
CA ASP A 20 -2.20 -5.90 -11.72
C ASP A 20 -1.43 -5.94 -13.06
N PRO A 21 -2.11 -5.99 -14.20
CA PRO A 21 -1.45 -6.16 -15.49
C PRO A 21 -0.51 -4.99 -15.80
N ALA A 22 -0.69 -3.83 -15.17
CA ALA A 22 0.25 -2.72 -15.25
C ALA A 22 1.59 -3.03 -14.57
N LEU A 23 1.58 -3.78 -13.46
CA LEU A 23 2.78 -4.14 -12.69
C LEU A 23 3.50 -5.35 -13.28
N SER A 24 2.79 -6.24 -13.98
CA SER A 24 3.40 -7.38 -14.69
C SER A 24 4.33 -6.98 -15.84
N GLN A 25 4.28 -5.71 -16.28
CA GLN A 25 5.09 -5.17 -17.38
C GLN A 25 6.44 -4.61 -16.90
N TRP A 26 6.67 -4.54 -15.59
CA TRP A 26 7.95 -4.14 -15.02
C TRP A 26 8.89 -5.34 -15.05
N GLY A 27 9.86 -5.32 -15.97
CA GLY A 27 10.86 -6.38 -16.10
C GLY A 27 11.76 -6.54 -14.87
N ASP A 28 11.76 -5.55 -13.97
CA ASP A 28 12.42 -5.60 -12.68
C ASP A 28 11.47 -6.13 -11.61
N SER A 29 11.62 -7.42 -11.29
CA SER A 29 10.71 -8.13 -10.37
C SER A 29 10.76 -7.58 -8.94
N SER A 30 11.85 -6.90 -8.55
CA SER A 30 11.97 -6.28 -7.22
C SER A 30 11.09 -5.05 -7.11
N LEU A 31 11.22 -4.11 -8.05
CA LEU A 31 10.43 -2.87 -8.01
C LEU A 31 8.93 -3.15 -8.19
N ALA A 32 8.57 -4.13 -9.01
CA ALA A 32 7.18 -4.58 -9.13
C ALA A 32 6.63 -5.14 -7.80
N ALA A 33 7.45 -5.89 -7.06
CA ALA A 33 7.09 -6.41 -5.74
C ALA A 33 6.98 -5.28 -4.69
N ASP A 34 7.90 -4.31 -4.71
CA ASP A 34 7.86 -3.14 -3.81
C ASP A 34 6.59 -2.32 -4.03
N ILE A 35 6.22 -2.05 -5.29
CA ILE A 35 4.99 -1.32 -5.62
C ILE A 35 3.75 -2.13 -5.18
N HIS A 36 3.75 -3.44 -5.40
CA HIS A 36 2.67 -4.31 -4.92
C HIS A 36 2.53 -4.27 -3.40
N GLY A 37 3.65 -4.36 -2.66
CA GLY A 37 3.66 -4.27 -1.20
C GLY A 37 3.12 -2.94 -0.70
N VAL A 38 3.53 -1.84 -1.33
CA VAL A 38 3.09 -0.49 -0.96
C VAL A 38 1.62 -0.27 -1.29
N LEU A 39 1.13 -0.75 -2.44
CA LEU A 39 -0.30 -0.69 -2.77
C LEU A 39 -1.15 -1.54 -1.81
N SER A 40 -0.65 -2.69 -1.36
CA SER A 40 -1.32 -3.50 -0.35
C SER A 40 -1.38 -2.76 0.99
N GLY A 41 -0.24 -2.28 1.48
CA GLY A 41 -0.17 -1.53 2.74
C GLY A 41 -1.02 -0.26 2.73
N ALA A 42 -1.05 0.47 1.62
CA ALA A 42 -1.90 1.64 1.45
C ALA A 42 -3.40 1.29 1.47
N GLY A 43 -3.78 0.11 0.95
CA GLY A 43 -5.14 -0.42 1.07
C GLY A 43 -5.53 -0.74 2.52
N GLU A 44 -4.60 -1.32 3.28
CA GLU A 44 -4.77 -1.57 4.71
C GLU A 44 -4.91 -0.26 5.50
N VAL A 45 -4.02 0.71 5.28
CA VAL A 45 -4.08 2.05 5.89
C VAL A 45 -5.40 2.76 5.57
N THR A 46 -5.88 2.68 4.33
CA THR A 46 -7.17 3.25 3.93
C THR A 46 -8.34 2.60 4.67
N SER A 47 -8.29 1.29 4.89
CA SER A 47 -9.31 0.56 5.66
C SER A 47 -9.29 0.94 7.13
N LEU A 48 -8.09 1.03 7.72
CA LEU A 48 -7.87 1.46 9.09
C LEU A 48 -8.34 2.90 9.33
N LEU A 49 -7.98 3.83 8.43
CA LEU A 49 -8.46 5.21 8.47
C LEU A 49 -9.98 5.30 8.37
N THR A 50 -10.61 4.46 7.54
CA THR A 50 -12.08 4.42 7.42
C THR A 50 -12.72 4.00 8.73
N ALA A 51 -12.21 2.94 9.38
CA ALA A 51 -12.70 2.51 10.67
C ALA A 51 -12.46 3.57 11.78
N ALA A 52 -11.32 4.26 11.73
CA ALA A 52 -10.99 5.34 12.67
C ALA A 52 -11.92 6.55 12.50
N ILE A 53 -12.23 6.95 11.25
CA ILE A 53 -13.18 8.05 10.97
C ILE A 53 -14.55 7.78 11.57
N ASP A 54 -15.06 6.54 11.44
CA ASP A 54 -16.37 6.15 11.97
C ASP A 54 -16.45 6.17 13.51
N ARG A 55 -15.31 5.96 14.17
CA ARG A 55 -15.22 5.85 15.64
C ARG A 55 -14.74 7.12 16.33
N GLU A 56 -14.17 8.07 15.60
CA GLU A 56 -13.56 9.28 16.16
C GLU A 56 -14.63 10.34 16.48
N PRO A 57 -14.90 10.63 17.76
CA PRO A 57 -15.88 11.65 18.16
C PRO A 57 -15.38 13.08 17.95
N ASP A 58 -14.07 13.32 17.87
CA ASP A 58 -13.52 14.64 17.63
C ASP A 58 -13.58 15.01 16.13
N PRO A 59 -14.35 16.04 15.74
CA PRO A 59 -14.55 16.36 14.33
C PRO A 59 -13.27 16.87 13.64
N VAL A 60 -12.31 17.43 14.40
CA VAL A 60 -11.03 17.89 13.84
C VAL A 60 -10.14 16.70 13.51
N ARG A 61 -10.05 15.72 14.42
CA ARG A 61 -9.32 14.46 14.21
C ARG A 61 -9.96 13.63 13.10
N ALA A 62 -11.28 13.50 13.08
CA ALA A 62 -12.00 12.83 12.00
C ALA A 62 -11.75 13.51 10.63
N ALA A 63 -11.76 14.85 10.57
CA ALA A 63 -11.42 15.57 9.35
C ALA A 63 -9.97 15.32 8.89
N ARG A 64 -9.00 15.27 9.81
CA ARG A 64 -7.61 14.91 9.48
C ARG A 64 -7.48 13.49 8.95
N ALA A 65 -8.22 12.55 9.53
CA ALA A 65 -8.28 11.16 9.06
C ALA A 65 -8.89 11.05 7.64
N VAL A 66 -9.95 11.82 7.36
CA VAL A 66 -10.55 11.91 6.01
C VAL A 66 -9.56 12.47 5.00
N LEU A 67 -8.80 13.52 5.37
CA LEU A 67 -7.77 14.11 4.52
C LEU A 67 -6.66 13.10 4.23
N ALA A 68 -6.16 12.41 5.25
CA ALA A 68 -5.16 11.36 5.09
C ALA A 68 -5.65 10.21 4.21
N ARG A 69 -6.91 9.78 4.37
CA ARG A 69 -7.53 8.75 3.53
C ARG A 69 -7.59 9.17 2.06
N THR A 70 -7.96 10.43 1.83
CA THR A 70 -8.06 10.99 0.48
C THR A 70 -6.68 11.09 -0.17
N ALA A 71 -5.67 11.53 0.58
CA ALA A 71 -4.28 11.57 0.13
C ALA A 71 -3.75 10.16 -0.21
N CYS A 72 -4.05 9.16 0.62
CA CYS A 72 -3.64 7.77 0.39
C CYS A 72 -4.25 7.20 -0.89
N ALA A 73 -5.54 7.47 -1.12
CA ALA A 73 -6.23 7.04 -2.33
C ALA A 73 -5.67 7.71 -3.60
N ASP A 74 -5.37 9.02 -3.54
CA ASP A 74 -4.76 9.73 -4.66
C ASP A 74 -3.34 9.25 -4.96
N LEU A 75 -2.52 9.01 -3.93
CA LEU A 75 -1.19 8.44 -4.09
C LEU A 75 -1.24 7.02 -4.69
N CYS A 76 -2.17 6.17 -4.26
CA CYS A 76 -2.38 4.87 -4.89
C CYS A 76 -2.73 4.98 -6.37
N ARG A 77 -3.58 5.95 -6.73
CA ARG A 77 -3.93 6.22 -8.13
C ARG A 77 -2.70 6.66 -8.92
N ARG A 78 -1.94 7.63 -8.42
CA ARG A 78 -0.70 8.12 -9.04
C ARG A 78 0.35 7.02 -9.18
N LEU A 79 0.50 6.13 -8.20
CA LEU A 79 1.40 4.97 -8.26
C LEU A 79 1.01 4.03 -9.39
N LYS A 80 -0.28 3.72 -9.55
CA LYS A 80 -0.77 2.87 -10.66
C LYS A 80 -0.55 3.52 -12.01
N GLU A 81 -0.79 4.83 -12.13
CA GLU A 81 -0.53 5.59 -13.35
C GLU A 81 0.96 5.62 -13.70
N ALA A 82 1.83 5.88 -12.71
CA ALA A 82 3.28 5.89 -12.90
C ALA A 82 3.84 4.50 -13.22
N ALA A 83 3.27 3.45 -12.63
CA ALA A 83 3.56 2.07 -12.99
C ALA A 83 3.13 1.77 -14.43
N ALA A 84 1.93 2.16 -14.85
CA ALA A 84 1.50 2.00 -16.24
C ALA A 84 2.37 2.79 -17.22
N ALA A 85 2.88 3.95 -16.82
CA ALA A 85 3.76 4.80 -17.60
C ALA A 85 5.25 4.38 -17.55
N GLN A 86 5.58 3.27 -16.89
CA GLN A 86 6.96 2.76 -16.76
C GLN A 86 7.98 3.82 -16.31
N SER A 87 7.57 4.73 -15.40
CA SER A 87 8.37 5.89 -14.99
C SER A 87 8.98 5.69 -13.59
N PRO A 88 10.20 5.12 -13.48
CA PRO A 88 10.78 4.71 -12.20
C PRO A 88 11.11 5.90 -11.29
N GLU A 89 11.51 7.04 -11.86
CA GLU A 89 11.78 8.27 -11.10
C GLU A 89 10.51 8.79 -10.40
N THR A 90 9.39 8.78 -11.13
CA THR A 90 8.08 9.17 -10.58
C THR A 90 7.61 8.19 -9.52
N LEU A 91 7.81 6.88 -9.74
CA LEU A 91 7.47 5.86 -8.74
C LEU A 91 8.30 6.03 -7.46
N GLY A 92 9.61 6.23 -7.57
CA GLY A 92 10.46 6.46 -6.40
C GLY A 92 9.99 7.66 -5.57
N ALA A 93 9.63 8.78 -6.22
CA ALA A 93 9.08 9.94 -5.53
C ALA A 93 7.74 9.65 -4.85
N LEU A 94 6.85 8.92 -5.53
CA LEU A 94 5.53 8.55 -5.00
C LEU A 94 5.60 7.57 -3.83
N LEU A 95 6.58 6.65 -3.85
CA LEU A 95 6.85 5.74 -2.73
C LEU A 95 7.28 6.51 -1.48
N ILE A 96 8.13 7.53 -1.65
CA ILE A 96 8.53 8.43 -0.55
C ILE A 96 7.34 9.25 -0.05
N GLU A 97 6.50 9.80 -0.94
CA GLU A 97 5.26 10.49 -0.53
C GLU A 97 4.33 9.57 0.26
N MET A 98 4.22 8.29 -0.11
CA MET A 98 3.40 7.31 0.62
C MET A 98 3.98 6.99 2.01
N ASP A 99 5.30 6.83 2.13
CA ASP A 99 5.98 6.57 3.41
C ASP A 99 5.78 7.74 4.39
N ASN A 100 5.92 8.98 3.91
CA ASN A 100 5.63 10.17 4.69
C ASN A 100 4.18 10.20 5.16
N LEU A 101 3.22 9.89 4.29
CA LEU A 101 1.80 9.85 4.66
C LEU A 101 1.53 8.77 5.73
N CYS A 102 2.14 7.59 5.61
CA CYS A 102 2.03 6.52 6.60
C CYS A 102 2.58 6.96 7.97
N THR A 103 3.68 7.71 7.97
CA THR A 103 4.26 8.31 9.18
C THR A 103 3.28 9.31 9.80
N GLU A 104 2.74 10.25 9.00
CA GLU A 104 1.76 11.22 9.47
C GLU A 104 0.51 10.54 10.04
N VAL A 105 0.01 9.49 9.40
CA VAL A 105 -1.16 8.72 9.88
C VAL A 105 -0.85 8.02 11.21
N SER A 106 0.36 7.49 11.37
CA SER A 106 0.79 6.88 12.64
C SER A 106 0.84 7.92 13.77
N GLU A 107 1.29 9.15 13.47
CA GLU A 107 1.31 10.27 14.42
C GLU A 107 -0.08 10.80 14.79
N LEU A 108 -1.12 10.50 14.00
CA LEU A 108 -2.48 10.90 14.36
C LEU A 108 -3.00 10.15 15.60
N GLU A 109 -2.35 9.05 16.01
CA GLU A 109 -2.76 8.18 17.13
C GLU A 109 -4.24 7.78 17.02
N LEU A 110 -4.72 7.64 15.78
CA LEU A 110 -6.10 7.24 15.48
C LEU A 110 -6.25 5.73 15.32
N LEU A 111 -5.11 5.05 15.18
CA LEU A 111 -5.01 3.62 14.90
C LEU A 111 -4.67 2.81 16.14
N VAL A 112 -4.91 3.34 17.35
CA VAL A 112 -4.67 2.60 18.59
C VAL A 112 -5.56 1.36 18.58
N GLU A 113 -4.94 0.18 18.56
CA GLU A 113 -5.63 -1.07 18.84
C GLU A 113 -6.24 -0.95 20.25
N ASP A 114 -7.57 -1.00 20.34
CA ASP A 114 -8.27 -1.17 21.61
C ASP A 114 -7.85 -2.54 22.16
N HIS A 115 -6.96 -2.53 23.16
CA HIS A 115 -6.30 -3.70 23.71
C HIS A 115 -7.03 -4.26 24.94
#